data_AF-A0A920A0A1-F1
#
_entry.id   AF-A0A920A0A1-F1
#
_cell.length_a   1.000
_cell.length_b   1.000
_cell.length_c   1.000
_cell.angle_alpha   90.00
_cell.angle_beta   90.00
_cell.angle_gamma   90.00
#
_symmetry.space_group_name_H-M   'P 1'
#
loop_
_entity.id
_entity.type
_entity.pdbx_description
1 polymer ?
#
loop_
_entity_poly.entity_id
_entity_poly.type
_entity_poly.pdbx_seq_one_letter_code
_entity_poly.pdbx_strand_id
1 'polypeptide(L)'
;MFYAFNTKKIYTNNQIQNIKMKEFDEKKNLKNIEKKLQSNLSKDEIISKAFQYHLQGNIAEASKYYQFFINQGFKDHRIFLNSGEILKDLGRLEEAEIWMRRAIH
;
A
#
# COMPACT_ATOMS: atom_id res chain seq x y z
N MET A 1 -11.10 -27.66 33.53
CA MET A 1 -11.55 -26.56 32.64
C MET A 1 -10.57 -25.36 32.59
N PHE A 2 -9.28 -25.52 32.94
CA PHE A 2 -8.30 -24.42 33.00
C PHE A 2 -7.36 -24.33 31.77
N TYR A 3 -7.15 -25.42 31.03
CA TYR A 3 -6.18 -25.48 29.93
C TYR A 3 -6.60 -24.71 28.67
N ALA A 4 -7.90 -24.59 28.37
CA ALA A 4 -8.39 -23.97 27.13
C ALA A 4 -8.29 -22.43 27.11
N PHE A 5 -8.29 -21.77 28.27
CA PHE A 5 -8.26 -20.31 28.36
C PHE A 5 -6.85 -19.74 28.13
N ASN A 6 -5.83 -20.50 28.55
CA ASN A 6 -4.43 -20.06 28.48
C ASN A 6 -3.89 -20.11 27.04
N THR A 7 -4.25 -21.16 26.28
CA THR A 7 -3.83 -21.30 24.88
C THR A 7 -4.43 -20.20 24.01
N LYS A 8 -5.72 -19.88 24.16
CA LYS A 8 -6.39 -18.82 23.39
C LYS A 8 -5.74 -17.44 23.58
N LYS A 9 -5.32 -17.12 24.80
CA LYS A 9 -4.61 -15.86 25.14
C LYS A 9 -3.19 -15.81 24.56
N ILE A 10 -2.50 -16.94 24.52
CA ILE A 10 -1.15 -17.06 23.91
C ILE A 10 -1.22 -16.89 22.39
N TYR A 11 -2.20 -17.51 21.72
CA TYR A 11 -2.38 -17.36 20.27
C TYR A 11 -2.68 -15.91 19.86
N THR A 12 -3.55 -15.21 20.60
CA THR A 12 -3.85 -13.80 20.32
C THR A 12 -2.65 -12.88 20.54
N ASN A 13 -1.84 -13.13 21.58
CA ASN A 13 -0.66 -12.31 21.85
C ASN A 13 0.42 -12.46 20.78
N ASN A 14 0.66 -13.68 20.30
CA ASN A 14 1.61 -13.92 19.21
C ASN A 14 1.15 -13.30 17.89
N GLN A 15 -0.16 -13.31 17.58
CA GLN A 15 -0.68 -12.63 16.40
C GLN A 15 -0.52 -11.09 16.49
N ILE A 16 -0.81 -10.49 17.65
CA ILE A 16 -0.66 -9.04 17.86
C ILE A 16 0.83 -8.61 17.79
N GLN A 17 1.74 -9.41 18.35
CA GLN A 17 3.18 -9.15 18.26
C GLN A 17 3.69 -9.23 16.82
N ASN A 18 3.24 -10.23 16.04
CA ASN A 18 3.60 -10.36 14.63
C ASN A 18 3.03 -9.22 13.76
N ILE A 19 1.80 -8.75 14.02
CA ILE A 19 1.23 -7.59 13.33
C ILE A 19 2.02 -6.32 13.65
N LYS A 20 2.38 -6.11 14.93
CA LYS A 20 3.20 -4.95 15.36
C LYS A 20 4.61 -4.96 14.76
N MET A 21 5.24 -6.12 14.63
CA MET A 21 6.54 -6.24 13.94
C MET A 21 6.42 -5.92 12.45
N LYS A 22 5.38 -6.44 11.78
CA LYS A 22 5.13 -6.19 10.35
C LYS A 22 4.82 -4.70 10.06
N GLU A 23 4.01 -4.06 10.90
CA GLU A 23 3.74 -2.61 10.82
C GLU A 23 4.98 -1.76 11.08
N PHE A 24 5.89 -2.20 11.95
CA PHE A 24 7.12 -1.47 12.26
C PHE A 24 8.13 -1.54 11.11
N ASP A 25 8.25 -2.70 10.46
CA ASP A 25 9.08 -2.90 9.28
C ASP A 25 8.52 -2.18 8.04
N GLU A 26 7.19 -2.10 7.91
CA GLU A 26 6.52 -1.28 6.88
C GLU A 26 6.77 0.21 7.11
N LYS A 27 6.63 0.72 8.35
CA LYS A 27 6.93 2.13 8.70
C LYS A 27 8.39 2.52 8.49
N LYS A 28 9.34 1.61 8.78
CA LYS A 28 10.77 1.85 8.60
C LYS A 28 11.17 1.89 7.12
N ASN A 29 10.56 1.05 6.29
CA ASN A 29 10.75 1.07 4.83
C ASN A 29 10.08 2.29 4.18
N LEU A 30 8.90 2.71 4.64
CA LEU A 30 8.28 3.96 4.18
C LEU A 30 9.19 5.17 4.45
N LYS A 31 9.75 5.29 5.66
CA LYS A 31 10.66 6.41 6.03
C LYS A 31 11.93 6.50 5.17
N ASN A 32 12.49 5.36 4.76
CA ASN A 32 13.67 5.34 3.90
C ASN A 32 13.33 5.64 2.43
N ILE A 33 12.17 5.21 1.96
CA ILE A 33 11.65 5.59 0.65
C ILE A 33 11.31 7.07 0.63
N GLU A 34 10.63 7.61 1.65
CA GLU A 34 10.35 9.04 1.82
C GLU A 34 11.62 9.90 1.76
N LYS A 35 12.72 9.48 2.43
CA LYS A 35 14.02 10.18 2.34
C LYS A 35 14.65 10.13 0.95
N LYS A 36 14.40 9.07 0.16
CA LYS A 36 14.86 8.95 -1.24
C LYS A 36 13.89 9.58 -2.25
N LEU A 37 12.64 9.81 -1.85
CA LEU A 37 11.57 10.48 -2.61
C LEU A 37 11.57 12.00 -2.39
N GLN A 38 12.17 12.47 -1.29
CA GLN A 38 12.37 13.89 -0.96
C GLN A 38 13.34 14.62 -1.90
N SER A 39 14.12 13.92 -2.73
CA SER A 39 14.69 14.54 -3.93
C SER A 39 13.56 14.73 -4.93
N ASN A 40 13.06 15.96 -5.09
CA ASN A 40 11.94 16.35 -5.96
C ASN A 40 11.81 15.49 -7.23
N LEU A 41 11.08 14.37 -7.14
CA LEU A 41 10.75 13.55 -8.30
C LEU A 41 9.62 14.25 -9.05
N SER A 42 9.79 14.41 -10.34
CA SER A 42 8.75 14.94 -11.21
C SER A 42 7.53 14.00 -11.25
N LYS A 43 6.38 14.55 -11.63
CA LYS A 43 5.13 13.80 -11.82
C LYS A 43 5.36 12.55 -12.69
N ASP A 44 6.07 12.71 -13.80
CA ASP A 44 6.29 11.64 -14.77
C ASP A 44 7.26 10.57 -14.28
N GLU A 45 8.27 10.94 -13.48
CA GLU A 45 9.17 9.95 -12.86
C GLU A 45 8.44 9.08 -11.85
N ILE A 46 7.52 9.65 -11.07
CA ILE A 46 6.69 8.90 -10.12
C ILE A 46 5.81 7.90 -10.87
N ILE A 47 5.15 8.34 -11.95
CA ILE A 47 4.31 7.47 -12.80
C ILE A 47 5.15 6.35 -13.41
N SER A 48 6.28 6.70 -14.01
CA SER A 48 7.16 5.74 -14.70
C SER A 48 7.65 4.65 -13.76
N LYS A 49 8.09 5.01 -12.55
CA LYS A 49 8.50 4.04 -11.53
C LYS A 49 7.34 3.16 -11.07
N ALA A 50 6.17 3.76 -10.84
CA ALA A 50 4.99 3.00 -10.41
C ALA A 50 4.63 1.92 -11.45
N PHE A 51 4.62 2.28 -12.73
CA PHE A 51 4.32 1.34 -13.82
C PHE A 51 5.43 0.30 -13.99
N GLN A 52 6.69 0.68 -13.88
CA GLN A 52 7.80 -0.26 -13.94
C GLN A 52 7.69 -1.34 -12.85
N TYR A 53 7.45 -0.95 -11.60
CA TYR A 53 7.28 -1.91 -10.51
C TYR A 53 6.04 -2.78 -10.69
N HIS A 54 4.94 -2.21 -11.19
CA HIS A 54 3.72 -2.96 -11.48
C HIS A 54 3.98 -4.03 -12.55
N LEU A 55 4.61 -3.66 -13.67
CA LEU A 55 4.96 -4.57 -14.76
C LEU A 55 5.91 -5.69 -14.32
N GLN A 56 6.78 -5.41 -13.34
CA GLN A 56 7.66 -6.40 -12.73
C GLN A 56 6.94 -7.33 -11.73
N GLY A 57 5.64 -7.12 -11.48
CA GLY A 57 4.89 -7.84 -10.45
C GLY A 57 5.22 -7.42 -9.02
N ASN A 58 6.04 -6.37 -8.83
CA ASN A 58 6.34 -5.83 -7.52
C ASN A 58 5.22 -4.86 -7.08
N ILE A 59 4.05 -5.44 -6.81
CA ILE A 59 2.82 -4.71 -6.46
C ILE A 59 2.99 -3.88 -5.19
N ALA A 60 3.81 -4.36 -4.23
CA ALA A 60 4.06 -3.65 -2.98
C ALA A 60 4.78 -2.31 -3.22
N GLU A 61 5.83 -2.28 -4.04
CA GLU A 61 6.51 -1.03 -4.39
C GLU A 61 5.63 -0.15 -5.30
N ALA A 62 4.94 -0.74 -6.29
CA ALA A 62 4.03 0.01 -7.16
C ALA A 62 2.97 0.77 -6.34
N SER A 63 2.36 0.11 -5.35
CA SER A 63 1.36 0.69 -4.46
C SER A 63 1.88 1.90 -3.69
N LYS A 64 3.15 1.88 -3.25
CA LYS A 64 3.77 3.02 -2.56
C LYS A 64 3.88 4.24 -3.49
N TYR A 65 4.29 4.04 -4.74
CA TYR A 65 4.37 5.13 -5.71
C TYR A 65 2.99 5.66 -6.10
N TYR A 66 1.98 4.78 -6.27
CA TYR A 66 0.60 5.21 -6.49
C TYR A 66 0.08 6.04 -5.32
N GLN A 67 0.24 5.56 -4.10
CA GLN A 67 -0.21 6.29 -2.92
C GLN A 67 0.54 7.62 -2.75
N PHE A 68 1.86 7.65 -3.01
CA PHE A 68 2.62 8.89 -2.98
C PHE A 68 2.09 9.91 -3.99
N PHE A 69 1.89 9.50 -5.25
CA PHE A 69 1.35 10.35 -6.30
C PHE A 69 0.00 10.96 -5.91
N ILE A 70 -0.89 10.14 -5.36
CA ILE A 70 -2.22 10.53 -4.89
C ILE A 70 -2.12 11.50 -3.72
N ASN A 71 -1.23 11.25 -2.76
CA ASN A 71 -1.02 12.10 -1.59
C ASN A 71 -0.46 13.49 -1.95
N GLN A 72 0.27 13.60 -3.06
CA GLN A 72 0.68 14.90 -3.62
C GLN A 72 -0.50 15.68 -4.24
N GLY A 73 -1.70 15.10 -4.30
CA GLY A 73 -2.88 15.71 -4.92
C GLY A 73 -2.86 15.65 -6.45
N PHE A 74 -1.92 14.92 -7.04
CA PHE A 74 -1.85 14.77 -8.49
C PHE A 74 -3.02 13.92 -9.00
N LYS A 75 -3.48 14.27 -10.19
CA LYS A 75 -4.53 13.55 -10.90
C LYS A 75 -3.97 12.94 -12.17
N ASP A 76 -4.18 11.63 -12.30
CA ASP A 76 -3.91 10.85 -13.51
C ASP A 76 -4.79 9.60 -13.47
N HIS A 77 -5.63 9.44 -14.49
CA HIS A 77 -6.61 8.36 -14.55
C HIS A 77 -5.96 6.96 -14.51
N ARG A 78 -4.74 6.82 -15.05
CA ARG A 78 -4.02 5.53 -15.10
C ARG A 78 -3.56 5.11 -13.71
N ILE A 79 -3.12 6.07 -12.90
CA ILE A 79 -2.74 5.84 -11.50
C ILE A 79 -3.95 5.37 -10.69
N PHE A 80 -5.08 6.06 -10.83
CA PHE A 80 -6.31 5.69 -10.13
C PHE A 80 -6.84 4.32 -10.56
N LEU A 81 -6.84 4.01 -11.86
CA LEU A 81 -7.28 2.72 -12.38
C LEU A 81 -6.40 1.58 -11.85
N ASN A 82 -5.08 1.69 -12.01
CA ASN A 82 -4.15 0.64 -11.58
C ASN A 82 -4.17 0.44 -10.05
N SER A 83 -4.32 1.53 -9.28
CA SER A 83 -4.49 1.43 -7.82
C SER A 83 -5.82 0.78 -7.46
N GLY A 84 -6.90 1.08 -8.20
CA GLY A 84 -8.20 0.46 -8.01
C GLY A 84 -8.18 -1.04 -8.31
N GLU A 85 -7.48 -1.46 -9.37
CA GLU A 85 -7.31 -2.88 -9.70
C GLU A 85 -6.56 -3.64 -8.59
N ILE A 86 -5.45 -3.08 -8.09
CA ILE A 86 -4.73 -3.67 -6.96
C ILE A 86 -5.64 -3.82 -5.73
N LEU A 87 -6.45 -2.80 -5.42
CA LEU A 87 -7.36 -2.86 -4.28
C LEU A 87 -8.46 -3.90 -4.46
N LYS A 88 -8.96 -4.06 -5.68
CA LYS A 88 -9.92 -5.11 -6.04
C LYS A 88 -9.30 -6.49 -5.81
N ASP A 89 -8.06 -6.70 -6.26
CA ASP A 89 -7.35 -7.97 -6.11
C ASP A 89 -7.04 -8.29 -4.63
N LEU A 90 -6.90 -7.26 -3.80
CA LEU A 90 -6.77 -7.37 -2.33
C LEU A 90 -8.13 -7.54 -1.61
N GLY A 91 -9.26 -7.53 -2.31
CA GLY A 91 -10.60 -7.64 -1.74
C GLY A 91 -11.16 -6.35 -1.11
N ARG A 92 -10.48 -5.21 -1.27
CA ARG A 92 -10.86 -3.89 -0.74
C ARG A 92 -11.78 -3.17 -1.73
N LEU A 93 -12.95 -3.75 -1.99
CA LEU A 93 -13.83 -3.34 -3.08
C LEU A 93 -14.38 -1.90 -2.95
N GLU A 94 -14.74 -1.48 -1.74
CA GLU A 94 -15.26 -0.10 -1.51
C GLU A 94 -14.22 0.96 -1.88
N GLU A 95 -12.97 0.74 -1.49
CA GLU A 95 -11.88 1.66 -1.83
C GLU A 95 -11.55 1.61 -3.31
N ALA A 96 -11.53 0.42 -3.91
CA ALA A 96 -11.33 0.24 -5.34
C ALA A 96 -12.36 1.04 -6.16
N GLU A 97 -13.63 0.99 -5.76
CA GLU A 97 -14.71 1.75 -6.43
C GLU A 97 -14.45 3.26 -6.35
N ILE A 98 -14.06 3.79 -5.19
CA ILE A 98 -13.75 5.22 -5.02
C ILE A 98 -12.64 5.64 -6.00
N TRP A 99 -11.57 4.84 -6.13
CA TRP A 99 -10.47 5.16 -7.04
C TRP A 99 -10.88 5.03 -8.51
N MET A 100 -11.64 4.00 -8.87
CA MET A 100 -12.14 3.83 -10.24
C MET A 100 -13.07 4.98 -10.64
N ARG A 101 -13.93 5.47 -9.74
CA ARG A 101 -14.76 6.66 -10.00
C ARG A 101 -13.91 7.92 -10.22
N ARG A 102 -12.84 8.10 -9.43
CA ARG A 102 -11.87 9.21 -9.62
C ARG A 102 -11.08 9.12 -10.92
N ALA A 103 -10.98 7.94 -11.54
CA ALA A 103 -10.34 7.79 -12.84
C ALA A 103 -11.21 8.33 -14.00
N ILE A 104 -12.53 8.44 -13.81
CA ILE A 104 -13.49 8.85 -14.85
C ILE A 104 -13.75 10.37 -14.82
N HIS A 105 -13.51 11.03 -13.68
CA HIS A 105 -13.82 12.45 -13.44
C HIS A 105 -12.57 13.34 -13.47
#